data_AF-A0A1H1TGU6-F1
#
_entry.id   AF-A0A1H1TGU6-F1
#
_cell.length_a   1.000
_cell.length_b   1.000
_cell.length_c   1.000
_cell.angle_alpha   90.00
_cell.angle_beta   90.00
_cell.angle_gamma   90.00
#
_symmetry.space_group_name_H-M   'P 1'
#
loop_
_entity.id
_entity.type
_entity.pdbx_description
1 polymer ?
#
loop_
_entity_poly.entity_id
_entity_poly.type
_entity_poly.pdbx_seq_one_letter_code
_entity_poly.pdbx_strand_id
1 'polypeptide(L)'
;MVTSDSKMTDTDEKIFIGKGEQPAWLTLALGNRHGLVTGATGTGKTVSLQVMAEGFARAGVPVFAADIKGDLSGISEVGEAKDFLVKRASDMGLTFQPDQFSTVFWDVFGEQGHPVRATVTEMGPLLLSRMLDLNDVQEGVLNVAFRVADDNGLALIDMKDLRALLDAIVPDAGKKDNDPLAAIRKAAQGFGNVTRATVGTIQRQLLVLENQGGTKFFGEPALSLKDFMRTDRDGRGMVNILVADKLMQSPRLYATFLLWMLSELFEELPEVGDPPKPKLVFFFDEAHLLFNDAPKALMDKIEQVVRLIRSKGVGVYFVTQNPVDVPDKVLGQLGNRVQHALRAFTPRDQKAVAAAAQTFRPNPKLNTAQVIMELGKGEALVSFLEGNGTPAMVERVMIRPPSARIGPITPEERKAIIDNSPVKGKYDTAIDAESAYEILQKRVAGTATTADGSAGGGGMLGHLGAIVGSIFGTNVSRGRLSTGQLIARNVTRSVTNQVVGGAVAGLGKSVGGSIGGSVGRALVRGALGGLLRR
;
A
#
# COMPACT_ATOMS: atom_id res chain seq x y z
N MET A 1 -35.94 -18.14 8.93
CA MET A 1 -36.41 -19.54 8.73
C MET A 1 -35.81 -20.02 7.43
N VAL A 2 -34.73 -20.80 7.51
CA VAL A 2 -34.06 -21.38 6.33
C VAL A 2 -34.64 -22.77 6.11
N THR A 3 -35.10 -23.01 4.89
CA THR A 3 -35.64 -24.27 4.41
C THR A 3 -34.62 -25.40 4.54
N SER A 4 -35.14 -26.58 4.87
CA SER A 4 -34.45 -27.86 5.05
C SER A 4 -33.45 -28.22 3.95
N ASP A 5 -32.28 -28.72 4.37
CA ASP A 5 -31.35 -29.61 3.63
C ASP A 5 -30.41 -29.05 2.54
N SER A 6 -29.94 -27.80 2.64
CA SER A 6 -28.80 -27.34 1.80
C SER A 6 -27.44 -27.58 2.48
N LYS A 7 -26.81 -28.74 2.24
CA LYS A 7 -25.41 -29.01 2.67
C LYS A 7 -24.34 -28.25 1.87
N MET A 8 -24.71 -27.32 0.98
CA MET A 8 -23.82 -26.68 0.00
C MET A 8 -23.84 -25.14 0.05
N THR A 9 -23.89 -24.57 1.24
CA THR A 9 -23.70 -23.12 1.48
C THR A 9 -22.51 -22.88 2.38
N ASP A 10 -22.02 -21.63 2.42
CA ASP A 10 -20.99 -21.24 3.40
C ASP A 10 -21.44 -21.61 4.82
N THR A 11 -20.47 -22.01 5.65
CA THR A 11 -20.64 -22.31 7.07
C THR A 11 -19.71 -21.44 7.91
N ASP A 12 -19.86 -21.48 9.23
CA ASP A 12 -18.99 -20.75 10.16
C ASP A 12 -17.52 -21.23 10.12
N GLU A 13 -17.25 -22.39 9.53
CA GLU A 13 -15.92 -22.99 9.47
C GLU A 13 -15.35 -23.03 8.04
N LYS A 14 -16.19 -23.02 7.01
CA LYS A 14 -15.79 -23.29 5.62
C LYS A 14 -16.58 -22.47 4.61
N ILE A 15 -15.89 -21.99 3.59
CA ILE A 15 -16.50 -21.33 2.43
C ILE A 15 -16.73 -22.37 1.34
N PHE A 16 -17.95 -22.44 0.82
CA PHE A 16 -18.26 -23.29 -0.33
C PHE A 16 -17.75 -22.61 -1.60
N ILE A 17 -16.83 -23.26 -2.32
CA ILE A 17 -16.20 -22.67 -3.53
C ILE A 17 -16.79 -23.21 -4.81
N GLY A 18 -17.19 -24.48 -4.82
CA GLY A 18 -17.71 -25.12 -6.02
C GLY A 18 -18.03 -26.59 -5.83
N LYS A 19 -18.48 -27.24 -6.92
CA LYS A 19 -18.86 -28.65 -6.93
C LYS A 19 -18.24 -29.38 -8.12
N GLY A 20 -17.57 -30.49 -7.84
CA GLY A 20 -17.18 -31.52 -8.81
C GLY A 20 -17.89 -32.84 -8.51
N GLU A 21 -17.16 -33.97 -8.57
CA GLU A 21 -17.62 -35.23 -7.93
C GLU A 21 -17.84 -35.01 -6.43
N GLN A 22 -16.96 -34.21 -5.81
CA GLN A 22 -17.05 -33.78 -4.42
C GLN A 22 -17.18 -32.25 -4.31
N PRO A 23 -17.86 -31.75 -3.27
CA PRO A 23 -17.84 -30.34 -2.90
C PRO A 23 -16.42 -29.84 -2.60
N ALA A 24 -16.06 -28.67 -3.12
CA ALA A 24 -14.80 -27.99 -2.81
C ALA A 24 -15.02 -26.91 -1.75
N TRP A 25 -14.33 -27.05 -0.63
CA TRP A 25 -14.44 -26.17 0.53
C TRP A 25 -13.11 -25.52 0.87
N LEU A 26 -13.13 -24.21 1.12
CA LEU A 26 -12.01 -23.50 1.71
C LEU A 26 -12.21 -23.42 3.23
N THR A 27 -11.36 -24.07 4.00
CA THR A 27 -11.43 -24.08 5.46
C THR A 27 -10.91 -22.76 6.03
N LEU A 28 -11.74 -22.04 6.81
CA LEU A 28 -11.41 -20.70 7.33
C LEU A 28 -10.18 -20.71 8.24
N ALA A 29 -10.07 -21.69 9.15
CA ALA A 29 -8.91 -21.84 10.04
C ALA A 29 -7.58 -22.08 9.29
N LEU A 30 -7.66 -22.46 8.01
CA LEU A 30 -6.50 -22.67 7.13
C LEU A 30 -6.40 -21.58 6.04
N GLY A 31 -7.24 -20.54 6.10
CA GLY A 31 -7.25 -19.43 5.15
C GLY A 31 -6.04 -18.49 5.27
N ASN A 32 -5.37 -18.45 6.42
CA ASN A 32 -4.12 -17.71 6.59
C ASN A 32 -2.90 -18.47 6.02
N ARG A 33 -3.06 -19.70 5.52
CA ARG A 33 -1.99 -20.48 4.87
C ARG A 33 -1.80 -20.16 3.38
N HIS A 34 -2.19 -18.93 3.02
CA HIS A 34 -2.05 -18.32 1.71
C HIS A 34 -2.69 -19.12 0.57
N GLY A 35 -2.65 -18.58 -0.64
CA GLY A 35 -3.12 -19.33 -1.80
C GLY A 35 -2.73 -18.75 -3.14
N LEU A 36 -3.02 -19.52 -4.18
CA LEU A 36 -2.77 -19.18 -5.58
C LEU A 36 -4.02 -19.44 -6.41
N VAL A 37 -4.43 -18.44 -7.19
CA VAL A 37 -5.46 -18.55 -8.22
C VAL A 37 -4.82 -18.29 -9.58
N THR A 38 -4.81 -19.27 -10.47
CA THR A 38 -4.13 -19.21 -11.77
C THR A 38 -5.03 -19.56 -12.94
N GLY A 39 -4.65 -19.19 -14.16
CA GLY A 39 -5.37 -19.51 -15.40
C GLY A 39 -5.32 -18.41 -16.45
N ALA A 40 -5.64 -18.72 -17.70
CA ALA A 40 -5.63 -17.75 -18.79
C ALA A 40 -6.69 -16.63 -18.60
N THR A 41 -6.62 -15.58 -19.40
CA THR A 41 -7.61 -14.50 -19.38
C THR A 41 -9.01 -15.03 -19.75
N GLY A 42 -10.02 -14.58 -19.01
CA GLY A 42 -11.43 -14.94 -19.27
C GLY A 42 -11.87 -16.34 -18.83
N THR A 43 -10.99 -17.14 -18.20
CA THR A 43 -11.31 -18.52 -17.79
C THR A 43 -12.11 -18.60 -16.48
N GLY A 44 -12.02 -17.59 -15.61
CA GLY A 44 -12.80 -17.53 -14.38
C GLY A 44 -12.05 -17.05 -13.13
N LYS A 45 -10.77 -16.66 -13.24
CA LYS A 45 -9.95 -16.20 -12.11
C LYS A 45 -10.62 -15.13 -11.24
N THR A 46 -11.09 -14.04 -11.86
CA THR A 46 -11.75 -12.94 -11.14
C THR A 46 -13.02 -13.41 -10.43
N VAL A 47 -13.77 -14.34 -11.03
CA VAL A 47 -14.95 -14.94 -10.40
C VAL A 47 -14.56 -15.77 -9.20
N SER A 48 -13.48 -16.56 -9.26
CA SER A 48 -12.98 -17.29 -8.08
C SER A 48 -12.49 -16.36 -6.97
N LEU A 49 -11.77 -15.29 -7.34
CA LEU A 49 -11.36 -14.25 -6.39
C LEU A 49 -12.60 -13.66 -5.71
N GLN A 50 -13.59 -13.22 -6.50
CA GLN A 50 -14.83 -12.65 -5.99
C GLN A 50 -15.58 -13.62 -5.07
N VAL A 51 -15.77 -14.88 -5.47
CA VAL A 51 -16.40 -15.91 -4.63
C VAL A 51 -15.69 -16.09 -3.29
N MET A 52 -14.35 -16.11 -3.30
CA MET A 52 -13.56 -16.22 -2.07
C MET A 52 -13.68 -14.95 -1.22
N ALA A 53 -13.62 -13.76 -1.83
CA ALA A 53 -13.78 -12.48 -1.13
C ALA A 53 -15.17 -12.35 -0.48
N GLU A 54 -16.24 -12.69 -1.20
CA GLU A 54 -17.60 -12.74 -0.68
C GLU A 54 -17.73 -13.71 0.50
N GLY A 55 -17.13 -14.91 0.38
CA GLY A 55 -17.11 -15.92 1.43
C GLY A 55 -16.38 -15.45 2.70
N PHE A 56 -15.21 -14.85 2.55
CA PHE A 56 -14.47 -14.27 3.68
C PHE A 56 -15.23 -13.12 4.32
N ALA A 57 -15.77 -12.21 3.53
CA ALA A 57 -16.58 -11.11 4.03
C ALA A 57 -17.81 -11.61 4.81
N ARG A 58 -18.56 -12.59 4.29
CA ARG A 58 -19.67 -13.23 5.02
C ARG A 58 -19.23 -13.86 6.33
N ALA A 59 -18.04 -14.48 6.36
CA ALA A 59 -17.46 -15.03 7.57
C ALA A 59 -16.95 -13.96 8.56
N GLY A 60 -17.16 -12.67 8.30
CA GLY A 60 -16.69 -11.57 9.14
C GLY A 60 -15.19 -11.32 9.03
N VAL A 61 -14.55 -11.78 7.96
CA VAL A 61 -13.12 -11.59 7.69
C VAL A 61 -12.97 -10.43 6.69
N PRO A 62 -12.37 -9.30 7.10
CA PRO A 62 -12.09 -8.20 6.18
C PRO A 62 -11.20 -8.66 5.03
N VAL A 63 -11.44 -8.10 3.85
CA VAL A 63 -10.72 -8.45 2.62
C VAL A 63 -10.02 -7.20 2.11
N PHE A 64 -8.80 -7.34 1.62
CA PHE A 64 -8.13 -6.35 0.80
C PHE A 64 -7.84 -6.95 -0.57
N ALA A 65 -8.21 -6.26 -1.64
CA ALA A 65 -7.93 -6.69 -3.00
C ALA A 65 -7.27 -5.56 -3.79
N ALA A 66 -6.09 -5.83 -4.36
CA ALA A 66 -5.51 -4.96 -5.38
C ALA A 66 -6.16 -5.30 -6.72
N ASP A 67 -7.09 -4.45 -7.16
CA ASP A 67 -7.84 -4.61 -8.40
C ASP A 67 -7.20 -3.77 -9.50
N ILE A 68 -6.53 -4.46 -10.41
CA ILE A 68 -5.80 -3.86 -11.51
C ILE A 68 -6.71 -3.62 -12.72
N LYS A 69 -7.68 -4.51 -12.95
CA LYS A 69 -8.55 -4.47 -14.13
C LYS A 69 -9.82 -3.66 -13.90
N GLY A 70 -10.18 -3.43 -12.64
CA GLY A 70 -11.43 -2.79 -12.25
C GLY A 70 -12.63 -3.75 -12.20
N ASP A 71 -12.39 -5.03 -12.51
CA ASP A 71 -13.43 -6.06 -12.67
C ASP A 71 -14.04 -6.50 -11.33
N LEU A 72 -13.36 -6.25 -10.20
CA LEU A 72 -13.83 -6.64 -8.87
C LEU A 72 -14.75 -5.60 -8.23
N SER A 73 -14.72 -4.36 -8.73
CA SER A 73 -15.48 -3.25 -8.12
C SER A 73 -16.99 -3.51 -8.02
N GLY A 74 -17.56 -4.34 -8.89
CA GLY A 74 -18.96 -4.79 -8.83
C GLY A 74 -19.37 -5.52 -7.57
N ILE A 75 -18.44 -6.04 -6.76
CA ILE A 75 -18.76 -6.68 -5.48
C ILE A 75 -19.51 -5.74 -4.51
N SER A 76 -19.39 -4.44 -4.72
CA SER A 76 -20.08 -3.39 -3.96
C SER A 76 -21.57 -3.24 -4.28
N GLU A 77 -22.04 -3.82 -5.39
CA GLU A 77 -23.40 -3.68 -5.89
C GLU A 77 -24.14 -5.03 -5.88
N VAL A 78 -25.47 -4.97 -5.76
CA VAL A 78 -26.32 -6.17 -5.73
C VAL A 78 -26.14 -6.97 -7.03
N GLY A 79 -25.95 -8.29 -6.89
CA GLY A 79 -25.88 -9.18 -8.04
C GLY A 79 -27.18 -9.26 -8.83
N GLU A 80 -27.06 -9.43 -10.15
CA GLU A 80 -28.20 -9.64 -11.03
C GLU A 80 -28.41 -11.14 -11.29
N ALA A 81 -29.66 -11.61 -11.22
CA ALA A 81 -30.03 -12.99 -11.52
C ALA A 81 -30.01 -13.28 -13.03
N LYS A 82 -28.81 -13.28 -13.62
CA LYS A 82 -28.60 -13.60 -15.04
C LYS A 82 -28.84 -15.09 -15.27
N ASP A 83 -29.43 -15.46 -16.40
CA ASP A 83 -29.80 -16.84 -16.74
C ASP A 83 -28.66 -17.85 -16.52
N PHE A 84 -27.44 -17.49 -16.93
CA PHE A 84 -26.28 -18.38 -16.78
C PHE A 84 -25.85 -18.57 -15.31
N LEU A 85 -26.08 -17.59 -14.43
CA LEU A 85 -25.79 -17.68 -12.99
C LEU A 85 -26.83 -18.53 -12.29
N VAL A 86 -28.11 -18.29 -12.59
CA VAL A 86 -29.23 -19.06 -12.04
C VAL A 86 -29.13 -20.52 -12.47
N LYS A 87 -28.86 -20.78 -13.76
CA LYS A 87 -28.63 -22.13 -14.26
C LYS A 87 -27.46 -22.80 -13.54
N ARG A 88 -26.32 -22.12 -13.42
CA ARG A 88 -25.15 -22.68 -12.71
C ARG A 88 -25.45 -22.99 -11.25
N ALA A 89 -26.15 -22.12 -10.54
CA ALA A 89 -26.61 -22.38 -9.18
C ALA A 89 -27.48 -23.64 -9.13
N SER A 90 -28.49 -23.72 -10.01
CA SER A 90 -29.42 -24.84 -10.10
C SER A 90 -28.70 -26.17 -10.39
N ASP A 91 -27.77 -26.19 -11.34
CA ASP A 91 -26.98 -27.39 -11.70
C ASP A 91 -26.18 -27.93 -10.50
N MET A 92 -25.84 -27.06 -9.55
CA MET A 92 -25.12 -27.42 -8.32
C MET A 92 -26.06 -27.82 -7.16
N GLY A 93 -27.37 -27.59 -7.31
CA GLY A 93 -28.37 -27.75 -6.24
C GLY A 93 -28.49 -26.53 -5.32
N LEU A 94 -28.11 -25.35 -5.81
CA LEU A 94 -28.16 -24.08 -5.09
C LEU A 94 -29.31 -23.21 -5.58
N THR A 95 -29.84 -22.39 -4.70
CA THR A 95 -30.69 -21.25 -5.09
C THR A 95 -29.81 -20.01 -5.22
N PHE A 96 -29.83 -19.37 -6.38
CA PHE A 96 -29.11 -18.10 -6.57
C PHE A 96 -29.76 -17.03 -5.68
N GLN A 97 -28.96 -16.42 -4.81
CA GLN A 97 -29.38 -15.35 -3.91
C GLN A 97 -28.49 -14.14 -4.16
N PRO A 98 -29.01 -13.07 -4.77
CA PRO A 98 -28.32 -11.79 -4.88
C PRO A 98 -27.89 -11.25 -3.52
N ASP A 99 -26.69 -10.69 -3.45
CA ASP A 99 -26.17 -10.00 -2.27
C ASP A 99 -25.29 -8.81 -2.71
N GLN A 100 -24.91 -7.96 -1.77
CA GLN A 100 -23.96 -6.86 -1.94
C GLN A 100 -23.03 -6.78 -0.73
N PHE A 101 -21.80 -6.30 -0.93
CA PHE A 101 -20.79 -6.26 0.13
C PHE A 101 -20.29 -4.85 0.41
N SER A 102 -20.24 -4.50 1.70
CA SER A 102 -19.74 -3.22 2.18
C SER A 102 -18.29 -3.01 1.73
N THR A 103 -18.07 -2.02 0.85
CA THR A 103 -16.81 -1.83 0.14
C THR A 103 -16.20 -0.45 0.42
N VAL A 104 -14.87 -0.38 0.53
CA VAL A 104 -14.09 0.86 0.59
C VAL A 104 -13.11 0.90 -0.57
N PHE A 105 -13.15 1.98 -1.36
CA PHE A 105 -12.20 2.19 -2.46
C PHE A 105 -10.98 2.99 -2.00
N TRP A 106 -9.81 2.49 -2.36
CA TRP A 106 -8.51 3.07 -2.05
C TRP A 106 -7.76 3.34 -3.36
N ASP A 107 -6.94 4.38 -3.39
CA ASP A 107 -6.14 4.75 -4.55
C ASP A 107 -4.85 5.43 -4.07
N VAL A 108 -3.67 5.05 -4.57
CA VAL A 108 -2.40 5.69 -4.20
C VAL A 108 -2.36 7.16 -4.68
N PHE A 109 -3.02 7.46 -5.80
CA PHE A 109 -3.05 8.82 -6.37
C PHE A 109 -4.24 9.65 -5.88
N GLY A 110 -5.25 9.00 -5.28
CA GLY A 110 -6.43 9.65 -4.70
C GLY A 110 -7.46 10.15 -5.72
N GLU A 111 -7.50 9.56 -6.91
CA GLU A 111 -8.44 9.96 -7.97
C GLU A 111 -9.73 9.10 -7.97
N GLN A 112 -9.60 7.79 -7.76
CA GLN A 112 -10.68 6.80 -7.87
C GLN A 112 -11.05 6.15 -6.53
N GLY A 113 -10.48 6.65 -5.43
CA GLY A 113 -10.66 6.13 -4.08
C GLY A 113 -10.00 7.05 -3.04
N HIS A 114 -10.10 6.68 -1.78
CA HIS A 114 -9.40 7.40 -0.72
C HIS A 114 -7.88 7.29 -0.91
N PRO A 115 -7.14 8.41 -0.80
CA PRO A 115 -5.70 8.41 -1.01
C PRO A 115 -5.00 7.54 0.03
N VAL A 116 -4.12 6.67 -0.42
CA VAL A 116 -3.24 5.88 0.45
C VAL A 116 -1.90 6.58 0.59
N ARG A 117 -1.51 6.85 1.83
CA ARG A 117 -0.20 7.46 2.14
C ARG A 117 0.56 6.69 3.20
N ALA A 118 1.88 6.81 3.15
CA ALA A 118 2.82 6.35 4.16
C ALA A 118 3.85 7.46 4.42
N THR A 119 4.42 7.52 5.61
CA THR A 119 5.54 8.45 5.87
C THR A 119 6.89 7.81 5.54
N VAL A 120 7.90 8.63 5.25
CA VAL A 120 9.29 8.15 5.09
C VAL A 120 9.80 7.51 6.39
N THR A 121 9.41 8.04 7.56
CA THR A 121 9.73 7.46 8.87
C THR A 121 9.10 6.08 9.10
N GLU A 122 7.90 5.80 8.58
CA GLU A 122 7.28 4.47 8.66
C GLU A 122 7.99 3.46 7.77
N MET A 123 8.45 3.85 6.57
CA MET A 123 9.29 2.97 5.74
C MET A 123 10.58 2.57 6.47
N GLY A 124 11.24 3.56 7.06
CA GLY A 124 12.57 3.36 7.63
C GLY A 124 13.66 3.14 6.56
N PRO A 125 14.94 3.11 6.97
CA PRO A 125 16.07 3.08 6.05
C PRO A 125 16.19 1.74 5.31
N LEU A 126 15.86 0.62 5.96
CA LEU A 126 16.03 -0.71 5.37
C LEU A 126 15.00 -0.96 4.26
N LEU A 127 13.71 -0.71 4.50
CA LEU A 127 12.71 -0.94 3.45
C LEU A 127 12.94 0.01 2.27
N LEU A 128 13.25 1.27 2.57
CA LEU A 128 13.55 2.27 1.55
C LEU A 128 14.81 1.93 0.75
N SER A 129 15.87 1.37 1.36
CA SER A 129 17.07 0.93 0.63
C SER A 129 16.74 -0.16 -0.38
N ARG A 130 15.94 -1.15 0.01
CA ARG A 130 15.54 -2.27 -0.84
C ARG A 130 14.64 -1.81 -1.99
N MET A 131 13.72 -0.90 -1.71
CA MET A 131 12.87 -0.29 -2.74
C MET A 131 13.68 0.56 -3.71
N LEU A 132 14.65 1.30 -3.22
CA LEU A 132 15.53 2.16 -4.02
C LEU A 132 16.67 1.38 -4.72
N ASP A 133 16.72 0.05 -4.54
CA ASP A 133 17.77 -0.84 -5.04
C ASP A 133 19.17 -0.33 -4.70
N LEU A 134 19.33 0.09 -3.44
CA LEU A 134 20.57 0.63 -2.93
C LEU A 134 21.54 -0.49 -2.57
N ASN A 135 22.83 -0.27 -2.86
CA ASN A 135 23.88 -1.16 -2.37
C ASN A 135 24.19 -0.90 -0.88
N ASP A 136 24.99 -1.78 -0.26
CA ASP A 136 25.31 -1.72 1.17
C ASP A 136 25.88 -0.37 1.64
N VAL A 137 26.68 0.30 0.79
CA VAL A 137 27.27 1.61 1.09
C VAL A 137 26.18 2.70 1.11
N GLN A 138 25.28 2.67 0.13
CA GLN A 138 24.16 3.60 0.02
C GLN A 138 23.13 3.36 1.14
N GLU A 139 22.83 2.09 1.46
CA GLU A 139 22.03 1.72 2.62
C GLU A 139 22.66 2.23 3.91
N GLY A 140 23.98 2.12 4.07
CA GLY A 140 24.71 2.67 5.22
C GLY A 140 24.53 4.19 5.36
N VAL A 141 24.68 4.95 4.26
CA VAL A 141 24.43 6.41 4.26
C VAL A 141 22.98 6.74 4.60
N LEU A 142 22.02 5.98 4.09
CA LEU A 142 20.62 6.16 4.42
C LEU A 142 20.35 5.90 5.90
N ASN A 143 20.94 4.86 6.49
CA ASN A 143 20.87 4.60 7.93
C ASN A 143 21.45 5.76 8.76
N VAL A 144 22.58 6.34 8.34
CA VAL A 144 23.15 7.55 8.97
C VAL A 144 22.17 8.71 8.92
N ALA A 145 21.53 8.95 7.76
CA ALA A 145 20.53 9.99 7.61
C ALA A 145 19.39 9.81 8.62
N PHE A 146 18.76 8.64 8.66
CA PHE A 146 17.68 8.34 9.60
C PHE A 146 18.11 8.49 11.06
N ARG A 147 19.33 8.04 11.42
CA ARG A 147 19.84 8.20 12.78
C ARG A 147 20.01 9.67 13.17
N VAL A 148 20.54 10.48 12.26
CA VAL A 148 20.68 11.94 12.48
C VAL A 148 19.31 12.60 12.60
N ALA A 149 18.33 12.17 11.80
CA ALA A 149 16.96 12.66 11.94
C ALA A 149 16.38 12.36 13.33
N ASP A 150 16.48 11.11 13.79
CA ASP A 150 15.99 10.68 15.10
C ASP A 150 16.66 11.46 16.25
N ASP A 151 17.99 11.57 16.23
CA ASP A 151 18.76 12.24 17.29
C ASP A 151 18.51 13.77 17.32
N ASN A 152 17.98 14.35 16.24
CA ASN A 152 17.68 15.79 16.13
C ASN A 152 16.17 16.09 16.10
N GLY A 153 15.30 15.09 16.29
CA GLY A 153 13.85 15.26 16.25
C GLY A 153 13.33 15.77 14.89
N LEU A 154 14.00 15.41 13.79
CA LEU A 154 13.59 15.79 12.44
C LEU A 154 12.61 14.74 11.90
N ALA A 155 11.33 15.09 11.81
CA ALA A 155 10.33 14.21 11.23
C ALA A 155 10.56 14.07 9.72
N LEU A 156 10.62 12.82 9.22
CA LEU A 156 10.70 12.51 7.80
C LEU A 156 9.33 12.06 7.33
N ILE A 157 8.52 13.03 6.92
CA ILE A 157 7.15 12.79 6.50
C ILE A 157 7.16 12.37 5.02
N ASP A 158 7.82 13.15 4.18
CA ASP A 158 7.76 12.95 2.73
C ASP A 158 9.14 12.96 2.04
N MET A 159 9.12 13.03 0.71
CA MET A 159 10.34 13.02 -0.12
C MET A 159 11.16 14.32 -0.01
N LYS A 160 10.53 15.50 0.22
CA LYS A 160 11.29 16.76 0.38
C LYS A 160 12.11 16.72 1.66
N ASP A 161 11.57 16.11 2.71
CA ASP A 161 12.25 15.94 3.99
C ASP A 161 13.52 15.10 3.85
N LEU A 162 13.38 13.93 3.23
CA LEU A 162 14.51 13.03 3.06
C LEU A 162 15.59 13.67 2.18
N ARG A 163 15.21 14.37 1.11
CA ARG A 163 16.17 15.07 0.24
C ARG A 163 16.91 16.16 0.99
N ALA A 164 16.19 17.01 1.73
CA ALA A 164 16.80 18.08 2.52
C ALA A 164 17.76 17.52 3.58
N LEU A 165 17.40 16.42 4.23
CA LEU A 165 18.28 15.76 5.19
C LEU A 165 19.52 15.18 4.51
N LEU A 166 19.35 14.48 3.38
CA LEU A 166 20.45 13.92 2.61
C LEU A 166 21.43 15.02 2.17
N ASP A 167 20.94 16.19 1.75
CA ASP A 167 21.77 17.36 1.45
C ASP A 167 22.46 17.91 2.71
N ALA A 168 21.76 17.94 3.84
CA ALA A 168 22.28 18.48 5.09
C ALA A 168 23.43 17.64 5.70
N ILE A 169 23.43 16.31 5.48
CA ILE A 169 24.49 15.43 6.00
C ILE A 169 25.74 15.35 5.12
N VAL A 170 25.72 15.94 3.92
CA VAL A 170 26.91 15.99 3.05
C VAL A 170 27.99 16.84 3.73
N PRO A 171 29.26 16.34 3.83
CA PRO A 171 30.35 17.15 4.36
C PRO A 171 30.55 18.43 3.56
N ASP A 172 30.85 19.54 4.26
CA ASP A 172 31.15 20.79 3.61
C ASP A 172 32.47 20.68 2.82
N ALA A 173 32.50 21.31 1.65
CA ALA A 173 33.71 21.46 0.84
C ALA A 173 34.48 22.75 1.18
N GLY A 174 33.93 23.64 2.02
CA GLY A 174 34.56 24.89 2.43
C GLY A 174 34.55 25.14 3.94
N LYS A 175 35.60 25.81 4.44
CA LYS A 175 35.59 26.41 5.78
C LYS A 175 34.74 27.67 5.72
N LYS A 176 33.46 27.58 6.08
CA LYS A 176 32.65 28.74 6.43
C LYS A 176 32.55 28.79 7.94
N ASP A 177 32.99 29.89 8.54
CA ASP A 177 32.99 30.08 10.00
C ASP A 177 31.58 30.10 10.61
N ASN A 178 30.53 30.18 9.79
CA ASN A 178 29.10 30.13 10.19
C ASN A 178 28.32 29.14 9.33
N ASP A 179 28.60 27.84 9.45
CA ASP A 179 27.77 26.80 8.83
C ASP A 179 26.52 26.47 9.68
N PRO A 180 25.30 26.84 9.24
CA PRO A 180 24.07 26.59 9.99
C PRO A 180 23.74 25.11 10.16
N LEU A 181 24.36 24.23 9.37
CA LEU A 181 24.14 22.79 9.40
C LEU A 181 25.30 22.03 10.05
N ALA A 182 26.26 22.74 10.65
CA ALA A 182 27.46 22.14 11.25
C ALA A 182 27.13 21.06 12.28
N ALA A 183 26.09 21.28 13.10
CA ALA A 183 25.65 20.29 14.09
C ALA A 183 25.13 18.99 13.44
N ILE A 184 24.36 19.09 12.36
CA ILE A 184 23.83 17.96 11.60
C ILE A 184 24.96 17.19 10.92
N ARG A 185 25.91 17.89 10.28
CA ARG A 185 27.08 17.28 9.64
C ARG A 185 28.01 16.62 10.65
N LYS A 186 28.25 17.26 11.80
CA LYS A 186 29.05 16.68 12.89
C LYS A 186 28.39 15.41 13.44
N ALA A 187 27.07 15.41 13.60
CA ALA A 187 26.34 14.20 13.98
C ALA A 187 26.52 13.08 12.93
N ALA A 188 26.35 13.40 11.64
CA ALA A 188 26.55 12.44 10.56
C ALA A 188 27.99 11.86 10.54
N GLN A 189 29.00 12.71 10.70
CA GLN A 189 30.41 12.30 10.78
C GLN A 189 30.70 11.37 11.97
N GLY A 190 29.96 11.52 13.07
CA GLY A 190 30.06 10.64 14.23
C GLY A 190 29.63 9.20 13.94
N PHE A 191 28.80 8.97 12.91
CA PHE A 191 28.32 7.64 12.53
C PHE A 191 29.10 7.02 11.36
N GLY A 192 29.87 7.80 10.61
CA GLY A 192 30.71 7.31 9.53
C GLY A 192 30.91 8.33 8.40
N ASN A 193 31.74 7.96 7.42
CA ASN A 193 32.03 8.82 6.27
C ASN A 193 30.86 8.82 5.28
N VAL A 194 30.19 9.97 5.15
CA VAL A 194 29.19 10.24 4.10
C VAL A 194 29.89 10.97 2.94
N THR A 195 29.74 10.49 1.71
CA THR A 195 30.31 11.16 0.53
C THR A 195 29.23 11.80 -0.35
N ARG A 196 29.59 12.90 -1.01
CA ARG A 196 28.69 13.60 -1.96
C ARG A 196 28.25 12.70 -3.12
N ALA A 197 29.14 11.83 -3.60
CA ALA A 197 28.85 10.90 -4.70
C ALA A 197 27.79 9.85 -4.31
N THR A 198 27.88 9.31 -3.09
CA THR A 198 26.88 8.36 -2.58
C THR A 198 25.52 9.03 -2.41
N VAL A 199 25.47 10.20 -1.77
CA VAL A 199 24.23 10.98 -1.60
C VAL A 199 23.58 11.31 -2.95
N GLY A 200 24.35 11.81 -3.92
CA GLY A 200 23.84 12.10 -5.26
C GLY A 200 23.32 10.87 -6.02
N THR A 201 23.77 9.67 -5.67
CA THR A 201 23.21 8.43 -6.25
C THR A 201 21.88 8.05 -5.60
N ILE A 202 21.76 8.18 -4.28
CA ILE A 202 20.49 7.98 -3.56
C ILE A 202 19.43 8.97 -4.08
N GLN A 203 19.79 10.25 -4.21
CA GLN A 203 18.87 11.29 -4.70
C GLN A 203 18.37 11.04 -6.13
N ARG A 204 19.20 10.48 -7.02
CA ARG A 204 18.74 10.07 -8.36
C ARG A 204 17.71 8.94 -8.30
N GLN A 205 17.87 7.98 -7.39
CA GLN A 205 16.86 6.92 -7.19
C GLN A 205 15.56 7.48 -6.60
N LEU A 206 15.65 8.43 -5.67
CA LEU A 206 14.48 9.15 -5.15
C LEU A 206 13.73 9.89 -6.27
N LEU A 207 14.45 10.58 -7.16
CA LEU A 207 13.84 11.28 -8.30
C LEU A 207 13.06 10.33 -9.24
N VAL A 208 13.57 9.12 -9.48
CA VAL A 208 12.84 8.11 -10.28
C VAL A 208 11.52 7.75 -9.61
N LEU A 209 11.50 7.58 -8.28
CA LEU A 209 10.28 7.26 -7.54
C LEU A 209 9.30 8.44 -7.50
N GLU A 210 9.80 9.67 -7.37
CA GLU A 210 8.98 10.89 -7.47
C GLU A 210 8.29 11.01 -8.83
N ASN A 211 9.02 10.74 -9.91
CA ASN A 211 8.47 10.76 -11.28
C ASN A 211 7.37 9.71 -11.50
N GLN A 212 7.39 8.62 -10.73
CA GLN A 212 6.35 7.59 -10.72
C GLN A 212 5.17 7.93 -9.77
N GLY A 213 5.16 9.14 -9.20
CA GLY A 213 4.09 9.61 -8.32
C GLY A 213 4.32 9.32 -6.83
N GLY A 214 5.56 9.00 -6.43
CA GLY A 214 5.92 8.83 -5.01
C GLY A 214 5.59 10.03 -4.13
N THR A 215 5.50 11.25 -4.70
CA THR A 215 5.09 12.47 -3.98
C THR A 215 3.63 12.47 -3.54
N LYS A 216 2.77 11.63 -4.15
CA LYS A 216 1.38 11.44 -3.72
C LYS A 216 1.26 10.39 -2.62
N PHE A 217 2.15 9.41 -2.65
CA PHE A 217 2.20 8.30 -1.70
C PHE A 217 2.88 8.68 -0.39
N PHE A 218 3.97 9.44 -0.43
CA PHE A 218 4.67 9.88 0.77
C PHE A 218 4.05 11.15 1.33
N GLY A 219 3.47 11.07 2.53
CA GLY A 219 2.85 12.22 3.19
C GLY A 219 1.83 11.85 4.28
N GLU A 220 1.11 12.86 4.76
CA GLU A 220 0.08 12.71 5.79
C GLU A 220 -1.34 13.01 5.28
N PRO A 221 -2.38 12.44 5.91
CA PRO A 221 -2.30 11.47 7.00
C PRO A 221 -1.91 10.08 6.48
N ALA A 222 -0.99 9.43 7.17
CA ALA A 222 -0.60 8.06 6.88
C ALA A 222 -1.77 7.10 7.13
N LEU A 223 -1.89 6.09 6.26
CA LEU A 223 -2.94 5.08 6.34
C LEU A 223 -2.84 4.30 7.65
N SER A 224 -3.94 4.26 8.40
CA SER A 224 -4.07 3.35 9.54
C SER A 224 -4.60 2.00 9.07
N LEU A 225 -3.77 0.96 9.19
CA LEU A 225 -4.13 -0.40 8.76
C LEU A 225 -5.33 -0.99 9.52
N LYS A 226 -5.64 -0.46 10.70
CA LYS A 226 -6.87 -0.78 11.44
C LYS A 226 -8.14 -0.46 10.66
N ASP A 227 -8.08 0.49 9.73
CA ASP A 227 -9.23 0.81 8.88
C ASP A 227 -9.52 -0.27 7.83
N PHE A 228 -8.53 -1.10 7.46
CA PHE A 228 -8.77 -2.27 6.62
C PHE A 228 -9.46 -3.40 7.37
N MET A 229 -9.32 -3.45 8.69
CA MET A 229 -9.82 -4.57 9.52
C MET A 229 -11.23 -4.35 10.07
N ARG A 230 -11.99 -3.41 9.49
CA ARG A 230 -13.36 -3.10 9.92
C ARG A 230 -14.34 -4.17 9.46
N THR A 231 -15.41 -4.33 10.23
CA THR A 231 -16.63 -5.03 9.84
C THR A 231 -17.76 -4.02 9.63
N ASP A 232 -18.73 -4.38 8.80
CA ASP A 232 -19.95 -3.60 8.63
C ASP A 232 -20.95 -3.81 9.78
N ARG A 233 -22.14 -3.22 9.63
CA ARG A 233 -23.21 -3.25 10.65
C ARG A 233 -23.78 -4.65 10.87
N ASP A 234 -23.65 -5.54 9.89
CA ASP A 234 -24.13 -6.91 9.95
C ASP A 234 -23.03 -7.87 10.45
N GLY A 235 -21.87 -7.33 10.83
CA GLY A 235 -20.71 -8.11 11.26
C GLY A 235 -19.92 -8.76 10.11
N ARG A 236 -20.25 -8.43 8.86
CA ARG A 236 -19.49 -8.91 7.68
C ARG A 236 -18.19 -8.11 7.56
N GLY A 237 -17.13 -8.77 7.11
CA GLY A 237 -15.85 -8.11 6.85
C GLY A 237 -15.99 -7.07 5.74
N MET A 238 -15.43 -5.88 5.92
CA MET A 238 -15.39 -4.89 4.84
C MET A 238 -14.46 -5.35 3.71
N VAL A 239 -14.86 -5.09 2.47
CA VAL A 239 -14.04 -5.34 1.28
C VAL A 239 -13.30 -4.05 0.90
N ASN A 240 -11.99 -4.05 1.02
CA ASN A 240 -11.12 -2.93 0.67
C ASN A 240 -10.58 -3.17 -0.73
N ILE A 241 -10.92 -2.32 -1.69
CA ILE A 241 -10.45 -2.44 -3.07
C ILE A 241 -9.46 -1.31 -3.34
N LEU A 242 -8.20 -1.66 -3.58
CA LEU A 242 -7.22 -0.74 -4.14
C LEU A 242 -7.40 -0.70 -5.66
N VAL A 243 -7.79 0.46 -6.17
CA VAL A 243 -7.84 0.74 -7.60
C VAL A 243 -6.41 0.96 -8.08
N ALA A 244 -5.90 0.02 -8.88
CA ALA A 244 -4.48 -0.04 -9.26
C ALA A 244 -4.23 0.08 -10.77
N ASP A 245 -5.24 0.45 -11.56
CA ASP A 245 -5.17 0.61 -13.02
C ASP A 245 -4.03 1.56 -13.47
N LYS A 246 -3.92 2.73 -12.84
CA LYS A 246 -2.79 3.67 -13.06
C LYS A 246 -1.52 3.21 -12.40
N LEU A 247 -1.64 2.57 -11.23
CA LEU A 247 -0.50 2.12 -10.44
C LEU A 247 0.30 1.02 -11.15
N MET A 248 -0.33 0.25 -12.04
CA MET A 248 0.35 -0.67 -12.97
C MET A 248 1.44 0.01 -13.81
N GLN A 249 1.25 1.27 -14.18
CA GLN A 249 2.23 2.03 -14.98
C GLN A 249 3.44 2.43 -14.15
N SER A 250 3.38 2.22 -12.83
CA SER A 250 4.45 2.49 -11.86
C SER A 250 4.76 1.24 -11.00
N PRO A 251 5.31 0.15 -11.59
CA PRO A 251 5.51 -1.13 -10.89
C PRO A 251 6.33 -1.03 -9.60
N ARG A 252 7.33 -0.14 -9.58
CA ARG A 252 8.17 0.08 -8.39
C ARG A 252 7.35 0.70 -7.24
N LEU A 253 6.48 1.66 -7.54
CA LEU A 253 5.59 2.27 -6.55
C LEU A 253 4.53 1.27 -6.06
N TYR A 254 4.01 0.41 -6.95
CA TYR A 254 3.11 -0.67 -6.57
C TYR A 254 3.75 -1.66 -5.59
N ALA A 255 4.92 -2.19 -5.93
CA ALA A 255 5.65 -3.12 -5.08
C ALA A 255 6.08 -2.47 -3.76
N THR A 256 6.46 -1.19 -3.80
CA THR A 256 6.72 -0.35 -2.63
C THR A 256 5.54 -0.31 -1.68
N PHE A 257 4.36 0.06 -2.18
CA PHE A 257 3.14 0.14 -1.37
C PHE A 257 2.81 -1.21 -0.75
N LEU A 258 2.83 -2.29 -1.54
CA LEU A 258 2.46 -3.61 -1.07
C LEU A 258 3.42 -4.16 -0.03
N LEU A 259 4.73 -4.00 -0.23
CA LEU A 259 5.69 -4.45 0.74
C LEU A 259 5.63 -3.64 2.03
N TRP A 260 5.47 -2.32 1.92
CA TRP A 260 5.27 -1.47 3.10
C TRP A 260 4.06 -1.91 3.90
N MET A 261 2.91 -2.05 3.24
CA MET A 261 1.66 -2.45 3.89
C MET A 261 1.78 -3.80 4.61
N LEU A 262 2.37 -4.81 3.96
CA LEU A 262 2.56 -6.11 4.59
C LEU A 262 3.60 -6.08 5.74
N SER A 263 4.64 -5.26 5.61
CA SER A 263 5.65 -5.08 6.67
C SER A 263 5.05 -4.38 7.88
N GLU A 264 4.31 -3.29 7.66
CA GLU A 264 3.66 -2.52 8.73
C GLU A 264 2.59 -3.38 9.42
N LEU A 265 1.82 -4.20 8.69
CA LEU A 265 0.92 -5.18 9.30
C LEU A 265 1.65 -6.20 10.18
N PHE A 266 2.83 -6.67 9.75
CA PHE A 266 3.62 -7.62 10.54
C PHE A 266 4.10 -7.00 11.86
N GLU A 267 4.49 -5.73 11.84
CA GLU A 267 4.92 -4.99 13.03
C GLU A 267 3.74 -4.64 13.96
N GLU A 268 2.61 -4.17 13.42
CA GLU A 268 1.46 -3.74 14.23
C GLU A 268 0.63 -4.90 14.81
N LEU A 269 0.51 -6.01 14.09
CA LEU A 269 -0.34 -7.12 14.52
C LEU A 269 0.35 -7.98 15.58
N PRO A 270 -0.40 -8.44 16.61
CA PRO A 270 0.12 -9.46 17.51
C PRO A 270 0.14 -10.83 16.83
N GLU A 271 1.04 -11.70 17.28
CA GLU A 271 1.01 -13.11 16.90
C GLU A 271 -0.22 -13.80 17.50
N VAL A 272 -0.88 -14.67 16.72
CA VAL A 272 -2.18 -15.26 17.12
C VAL A 272 -2.29 -16.77 16.93
N GLY A 273 -1.19 -17.48 16.70
CA GLY A 273 -1.20 -18.94 16.57
C GLY A 273 -2.15 -19.40 15.45
N ASP A 274 -3.07 -20.31 15.77
CA ASP A 274 -4.06 -20.88 14.84
C ASP A 274 -5.48 -20.34 15.15
N PRO A 275 -5.86 -19.16 14.63
CA PRO A 275 -7.20 -18.61 14.83
C PRO A 275 -8.25 -19.41 14.02
N PRO A 276 -9.53 -19.42 14.45
CA PRO A 276 -10.60 -20.14 13.75
C PRO A 276 -10.90 -19.59 12.33
N LYS A 277 -10.52 -18.33 12.09
CA LYS A 277 -10.57 -17.65 10.79
C LYS A 277 -9.47 -16.59 10.71
N PRO A 278 -9.06 -16.14 9.53
CA PRO A 278 -8.06 -15.09 9.40
C PRO A 278 -8.58 -13.75 9.95
N LYS A 279 -7.67 -12.88 10.37
CA LYS A 279 -7.99 -11.50 10.76
C LYS A 279 -8.18 -10.57 9.56
N LEU A 280 -7.52 -10.88 8.46
CA LEU A 280 -7.50 -10.10 7.22
C LEU A 280 -7.01 -11.01 6.09
N VAL A 281 -7.54 -10.84 4.89
CA VAL A 281 -7.11 -11.59 3.71
C VAL A 281 -6.78 -10.64 2.57
N PHE A 282 -5.60 -10.81 1.97
CA PHE A 282 -5.14 -10.10 0.79
C PHE A 282 -5.36 -10.90 -0.48
N PHE A 283 -5.87 -10.25 -1.51
CA PHE A 283 -5.83 -10.72 -2.89
C PHE A 283 -5.01 -9.75 -3.74
N PHE A 284 -3.98 -10.26 -4.39
CA PHE A 284 -3.19 -9.51 -5.36
C PHE A 284 -3.56 -9.99 -6.75
N ASP A 285 -4.44 -9.26 -7.43
CA ASP A 285 -4.67 -9.50 -8.86
C ASP A 285 -3.43 -9.14 -9.66
N GLU A 286 -3.26 -9.81 -10.80
CA GLU A 286 -2.06 -9.76 -11.64
C GLU A 286 -0.75 -9.75 -10.83
N ALA A 287 -0.64 -10.69 -9.88
CA ALA A 287 0.46 -10.81 -8.94
C ALA A 287 1.86 -10.85 -9.59
N HIS A 288 1.96 -11.22 -10.87
CA HIS A 288 3.22 -11.18 -11.61
C HIS A 288 3.89 -9.79 -11.59
N LEU A 289 3.11 -8.71 -11.47
CA LEU A 289 3.66 -7.34 -11.36
C LEU A 289 4.46 -7.10 -10.08
N LEU A 290 4.25 -7.90 -9.03
CA LEU A 290 5.06 -7.84 -7.81
C LEU A 290 6.45 -8.43 -7.99
N PHE A 291 6.61 -9.31 -8.98
CA PHE A 291 7.78 -10.16 -9.10
C PHE A 291 8.61 -9.86 -10.36
N ASN A 292 7.96 -9.37 -11.42
CA ASN A 292 8.64 -9.00 -12.66
C ASN A 292 9.55 -7.79 -12.43
N ASP A 293 10.82 -7.92 -12.84
CA ASP A 293 11.84 -6.88 -12.74
C ASP A 293 12.08 -6.35 -11.31
N ALA A 294 11.59 -7.06 -10.30
CA ALA A 294 11.80 -6.74 -8.90
C ALA A 294 13.25 -7.07 -8.50
N PRO A 295 13.99 -6.15 -7.85
CA PRO A 295 15.33 -6.44 -7.37
C PRO A 295 15.36 -7.66 -6.45
N LYS A 296 16.43 -8.45 -6.51
CA LYS A 296 16.56 -9.67 -5.68
C LYS A 296 16.32 -9.40 -4.19
N ALA A 297 16.82 -8.26 -3.71
CA ALA A 297 16.69 -7.86 -2.32
C ALA A 297 15.22 -7.58 -1.92
N LEU A 298 14.41 -7.08 -2.86
CA LEU A 298 12.98 -6.89 -2.69
C LEU A 298 12.25 -8.24 -2.68
N MET A 299 12.63 -9.14 -3.58
CA MET A 299 12.07 -10.49 -3.69
C MET A 299 12.26 -11.32 -2.42
N ASP A 300 13.48 -11.34 -1.87
CA ASP A 300 13.78 -12.06 -0.62
C ASP A 300 12.96 -11.48 0.56
N LYS A 301 12.70 -10.17 0.55
CA LYS A 301 11.88 -9.53 1.58
C LYS A 301 10.39 -9.87 1.43
N ILE A 302 9.84 -9.91 0.21
CA ILE A 302 8.47 -10.35 -0.04
C ILE A 302 8.28 -11.80 0.45
N GLU A 303 9.19 -12.70 0.10
CA GLU A 303 9.18 -14.09 0.58
C GLU A 303 9.15 -14.16 2.11
N GLN A 304 10.03 -13.41 2.77
CA GLN A 304 10.10 -13.37 4.23
C GLN A 304 8.78 -12.86 4.84
N VAL A 305 8.22 -11.78 4.32
CA VAL A 305 6.99 -11.18 4.86
C VAL A 305 5.80 -12.09 4.64
N VAL A 306 5.65 -12.70 3.46
CA VAL A 306 4.59 -13.69 3.20
C VAL A 306 4.69 -14.84 4.19
N ARG A 307 5.89 -15.39 4.43
CA ARG A 307 6.09 -16.47 5.41
C ARG A 307 5.70 -16.06 6.84
N LEU A 308 6.07 -14.85 7.25
CA LEU A 308 5.89 -14.39 8.63
C LEU A 308 4.48 -13.89 8.94
N ILE A 309 3.79 -13.25 7.97
CA ILE A 309 2.47 -12.66 8.22
C ILE A 309 1.39 -13.71 8.55
N ARG A 310 1.62 -14.98 8.18
CA ARG A 310 0.77 -16.10 8.57
C ARG A 310 0.56 -16.19 10.08
N SER A 311 1.62 -16.03 10.89
CA SER A 311 1.54 -16.12 12.36
C SER A 311 0.73 -14.97 12.98
N LYS A 312 0.54 -13.89 12.23
CA LYS A 312 -0.32 -12.74 12.57
C LYS A 312 -1.79 -12.97 12.18
N GLY A 313 -2.12 -14.12 11.59
CA GLY A 313 -3.47 -14.49 11.17
C GLY A 313 -3.90 -13.85 9.85
N VAL A 314 -2.96 -13.46 8.98
CA VAL A 314 -3.26 -12.82 7.69
C VAL A 314 -3.10 -13.83 6.56
N GLY A 315 -4.12 -13.92 5.69
CA GLY A 315 -4.06 -14.69 4.45
C GLY A 315 -3.56 -13.84 3.28
N VAL A 316 -2.80 -14.44 2.37
CA VAL A 316 -2.30 -13.76 1.15
C VAL A 316 -2.57 -14.66 -0.04
N TYR A 317 -3.30 -14.17 -1.02
CA TYR A 317 -3.70 -14.91 -2.19
C TYR A 317 -3.19 -14.20 -3.45
N PHE A 318 -2.31 -14.85 -4.18
CA PHE A 318 -1.82 -14.34 -5.45
C PHE A 318 -2.74 -14.80 -6.57
N VAL A 319 -3.20 -13.87 -7.39
CA VAL A 319 -4.03 -14.15 -8.56
C VAL A 319 -3.24 -13.74 -9.78
N THR A 320 -2.92 -14.69 -10.66
CA THR A 320 -2.06 -14.43 -11.82
C THR A 320 -2.46 -15.31 -13.00
N GLN A 321 -1.96 -15.03 -14.19
CA GLN A 321 -2.28 -15.83 -15.36
C GLN A 321 -1.60 -17.20 -15.33
N ASN A 322 -0.35 -17.24 -14.87
CA ASN A 322 0.48 -18.42 -14.92
C ASN A 322 1.23 -18.65 -13.60
N PRO A 323 1.26 -19.88 -13.05
CA PRO A 323 2.05 -20.15 -11.85
C PRO A 323 3.54 -19.84 -12.01
N VAL A 324 4.12 -19.92 -13.22
CA VAL A 324 5.55 -19.64 -13.41
C VAL A 324 5.91 -18.17 -13.22
N ASP A 325 4.92 -17.28 -13.19
CA ASP A 325 5.14 -15.85 -12.94
C ASP A 325 5.28 -15.55 -11.43
N VAL A 326 5.12 -16.56 -10.56
CA VAL A 326 5.37 -16.47 -9.13
C VAL A 326 6.63 -17.28 -8.79
N PRO A 327 7.61 -16.73 -8.06
CA PRO A 327 8.83 -17.45 -7.73
C PRO A 327 8.57 -18.70 -6.87
N ASP A 328 9.35 -19.76 -7.11
CA ASP A 328 9.24 -21.05 -6.40
C ASP A 328 9.27 -20.92 -4.87
N LYS A 329 10.11 -20.02 -4.35
CA LYS A 329 10.20 -19.78 -2.91
C LYS A 329 8.90 -19.25 -2.31
N VAL A 330 8.19 -18.40 -3.05
CA VAL A 330 6.88 -17.86 -2.67
C VAL A 330 5.80 -18.90 -2.91
N LEU A 331 5.82 -19.59 -4.06
CA LEU A 331 4.90 -20.70 -4.38
C LEU A 331 4.90 -21.77 -3.28
N GLY A 332 6.06 -22.09 -2.71
CA GLY A 332 6.20 -23.03 -1.60
C GLY A 332 5.46 -22.62 -0.32
N GLN A 333 5.09 -21.34 -0.17
CA GLN A 333 4.29 -20.84 0.95
C GLN A 333 2.77 -20.88 0.67
N LEU A 334 2.34 -21.13 -0.57
CA LEU A 334 0.94 -21.05 -0.98
C LEU A 334 0.24 -22.41 -0.88
N GLY A 335 -0.48 -22.62 0.22
CA GLY A 335 -1.12 -23.91 0.51
C GLY A 335 -2.43 -24.15 -0.23
N ASN A 336 -3.24 -23.11 -0.45
CA ASN A 336 -4.54 -23.21 -1.13
C ASN A 336 -4.40 -22.99 -2.64
N ARG A 337 -4.99 -23.84 -3.49
CA ARG A 337 -4.81 -23.79 -4.94
C ARG A 337 -6.13 -23.82 -5.72
N VAL A 338 -6.26 -22.91 -6.68
CA VAL A 338 -7.31 -22.88 -7.71
C VAL A 338 -6.67 -22.64 -9.07
N GLN A 339 -6.72 -23.62 -9.97
CA GLN A 339 -6.16 -23.52 -11.31
C GLN A 339 -7.29 -23.60 -12.34
N HIS A 340 -7.60 -22.46 -12.97
CA HIS A 340 -8.45 -22.41 -14.16
C HIS A 340 -7.70 -22.87 -15.40
N ALA A 341 -8.41 -22.98 -16.53
CA ALA A 341 -7.81 -23.36 -17.82
C ALA A 341 -6.52 -22.61 -18.15
N LEU A 342 -5.50 -23.34 -18.60
CA LEU A 342 -4.33 -22.79 -19.29
C LEU A 342 -4.37 -23.22 -20.76
N ARG A 343 -3.89 -22.35 -21.64
CA ARG A 343 -3.80 -22.65 -23.07
C ARG A 343 -2.35 -22.96 -23.39
N ALA A 344 -2.08 -24.18 -23.85
CA ALA A 344 -0.73 -24.63 -24.17
C ALA A 344 -0.44 -24.54 -25.67
N PHE A 345 0.01 -23.37 -26.15
CA PHE A 345 0.37 -23.19 -27.57
C PHE A 345 1.89 -23.14 -27.78
N THR A 346 2.63 -22.72 -26.77
CA THR A 346 4.09 -22.57 -26.82
C THR A 346 4.80 -23.53 -25.86
N PRO A 347 6.11 -23.77 -26.03
CA PRO A 347 6.90 -24.53 -25.06
C PRO A 347 6.86 -23.92 -23.64
N ARG A 348 6.77 -22.58 -23.53
CA ARG A 348 6.59 -21.91 -22.24
C ARG A 348 5.27 -22.29 -21.60
N ASP A 349 4.19 -22.34 -22.37
CA ASP A 349 2.88 -22.71 -21.86
C ASP A 349 2.81 -24.19 -21.45
N GLN A 350 3.50 -25.07 -22.18
CA GLN A 350 3.61 -26.48 -21.79
C GLN A 350 4.34 -26.64 -20.45
N LYS A 351 5.44 -25.89 -20.26
CA LYS A 351 6.13 -25.84 -18.96
C LYS A 351 5.22 -25.32 -17.86
N ALA A 352 4.40 -24.33 -18.15
CA ALA A 352 3.44 -23.79 -17.21
C ALA A 352 2.35 -24.79 -16.80
N VAL A 353 1.80 -25.53 -17.76
CA VAL A 353 0.84 -26.62 -17.49
C VAL A 353 1.50 -27.70 -16.63
N ALA A 354 2.73 -28.11 -16.96
CA ALA A 354 3.46 -29.09 -16.18
C ALA A 354 3.74 -28.60 -14.74
N ALA A 355 4.21 -27.36 -14.59
CA ALA A 355 4.46 -26.74 -13.29
C ALA A 355 3.17 -26.65 -12.47
N ALA A 356 2.07 -26.18 -13.06
CA ALA A 356 0.75 -26.15 -12.43
C ALA A 356 0.36 -27.53 -11.91
N ALA A 357 0.43 -28.56 -12.77
CA ALA A 357 0.04 -29.92 -12.44
C ALA A 357 0.85 -30.53 -11.29
N GLN A 358 2.16 -30.24 -11.23
CA GLN A 358 3.07 -30.75 -10.20
C GLN A 358 2.84 -30.13 -8.82
N THR A 359 2.17 -28.97 -8.75
CA THR A 359 1.87 -28.31 -7.46
C THR A 359 0.65 -28.90 -6.73
N PHE A 360 -0.10 -29.79 -7.38
CA PHE A 360 -1.28 -30.42 -6.82
C PHE A 360 -0.96 -31.76 -6.16
N ARG A 361 -1.69 -32.08 -5.08
CA ARG A 361 -1.74 -33.46 -4.60
C ARG A 361 -2.39 -34.34 -5.68
N PRO A 362 -1.71 -35.40 -6.18
CA PRO A 362 -2.24 -36.22 -7.26
C PRO A 362 -3.57 -36.89 -6.90
N ASN A 363 -4.44 -37.03 -7.90
CA ASN A 363 -5.67 -37.80 -7.79
C ASN A 363 -5.62 -38.92 -8.85
N PRO A 364 -5.63 -40.20 -8.44
CA PRO A 364 -5.50 -41.34 -9.38
C PRO A 364 -6.60 -41.40 -10.45
N LYS A 365 -7.73 -40.73 -10.25
CA LYS A 365 -8.86 -40.73 -11.19
C LYS A 365 -8.72 -39.68 -12.29
N LEU A 366 -7.76 -38.75 -12.19
CA LEU A 366 -7.64 -37.65 -13.15
C LEU A 366 -6.17 -37.36 -13.51
N ASN A 367 -5.94 -37.08 -14.78
CA ASN A 367 -4.65 -36.58 -15.23
C ASN A 367 -4.66 -35.04 -15.12
N THR A 368 -4.03 -34.52 -14.06
CA THR A 368 -4.03 -33.08 -13.74
C THR A 368 -3.56 -32.22 -14.92
N ALA A 369 -2.48 -32.60 -15.59
CA ALA A 369 -1.93 -31.82 -16.70
C ALA A 369 -2.87 -31.80 -17.92
N GLN A 370 -3.50 -32.94 -18.22
CA GLN A 370 -4.48 -33.03 -19.29
C GLN A 370 -5.73 -32.20 -18.96
N VAL A 371 -6.28 -32.37 -17.76
CA VAL A 371 -7.51 -31.67 -17.35
C VAL A 371 -7.33 -30.16 -17.37
N ILE A 372 -6.17 -29.63 -16.96
CA ILE A 372 -5.88 -28.18 -17.04
C ILE A 372 -6.14 -27.59 -18.43
N MET A 373 -5.87 -28.35 -19.49
CA MET A 373 -6.08 -27.89 -20.87
C MET A 373 -7.53 -28.05 -21.34
N GLU A 374 -8.30 -28.92 -20.71
CA GLU A 374 -9.69 -29.28 -21.05
C GLU A 374 -10.74 -28.48 -20.26
N LEU A 375 -10.31 -27.73 -19.23
CA LEU A 375 -11.21 -26.94 -18.39
C LEU A 375 -12.00 -25.90 -19.22
N GLY A 376 -13.31 -25.87 -18.99
CA GLY A 376 -14.20 -24.84 -19.53
C GLY A 376 -14.18 -23.54 -18.72
N LYS A 377 -14.93 -22.53 -19.18
CA LYS A 377 -15.10 -21.27 -18.45
C LYS A 377 -15.86 -21.49 -17.15
N GLY A 378 -15.27 -21.07 -16.03
CA GLY A 378 -15.82 -21.26 -14.69
C GLY A 378 -15.50 -22.62 -14.07
N GLU A 379 -14.80 -23.51 -14.79
CA GLU A 379 -14.24 -24.73 -14.22
C GLU A 379 -12.80 -24.50 -13.78
N ALA A 380 -12.42 -25.13 -12.67
CA ALA A 380 -11.07 -25.11 -12.16
C ALA A 380 -10.67 -26.46 -11.56
N LEU A 381 -9.38 -26.73 -11.51
CA LEU A 381 -8.80 -27.69 -10.59
C LEU A 381 -8.61 -27.02 -9.23
N VAL A 382 -9.14 -27.64 -8.18
CA VAL A 382 -9.10 -27.09 -6.82
C VAL A 382 -8.44 -28.07 -5.88
N SER A 383 -7.56 -27.56 -5.02
CA SER A 383 -6.95 -28.29 -3.90
C SER A 383 -6.77 -27.30 -2.75
N PHE A 384 -7.70 -27.35 -1.80
CA PHE A 384 -7.63 -26.57 -0.57
C PHE A 384 -7.09 -27.41 0.57
N LEU A 385 -6.65 -26.76 1.64
CA LEU A 385 -6.11 -27.44 2.79
C LEU A 385 -7.22 -28.08 3.65
N GLU A 386 -6.94 -29.27 4.17
CA GLU A 386 -7.78 -30.04 5.07
C GLU A 386 -7.01 -30.54 6.31
N GLY A 387 -7.74 -30.89 7.37
CA GLY A 387 -7.18 -31.40 8.62
C GLY A 387 -6.08 -30.50 9.18
N ASN A 388 -4.87 -31.05 9.35
CA ASN A 388 -3.70 -30.34 9.89
C ASN A 388 -2.99 -29.43 8.87
N GLY A 389 -3.66 -29.11 7.75
CA GLY A 389 -3.14 -28.27 6.68
C GLY A 389 -2.46 -29.05 5.55
N THR A 390 -2.91 -30.28 5.31
CA THR A 390 -2.50 -31.08 4.16
C THR A 390 -3.36 -30.66 2.96
N PRO A 391 -2.80 -30.53 1.74
CA PRO A 391 -3.61 -30.32 0.56
C PRO A 391 -4.57 -31.48 0.31
N ALA A 392 -5.85 -31.18 0.08
CA ALA A 392 -6.82 -32.14 -0.40
C ALA A 392 -6.41 -32.66 -1.78
N MET A 393 -6.84 -33.87 -2.14
CA MET A 393 -6.64 -34.37 -3.50
C MET A 393 -7.25 -33.38 -4.50
N VAL A 394 -6.56 -33.14 -5.60
CA VAL A 394 -7.06 -32.21 -6.62
C VAL A 394 -8.37 -32.73 -7.21
N GLU A 395 -9.30 -31.83 -7.46
CA GLU A 395 -10.61 -32.14 -8.03
C GLU A 395 -10.96 -31.16 -9.16
N ARG A 396 -11.66 -31.63 -10.20
CA ARG A 396 -12.25 -30.77 -11.23
C ARG A 396 -13.59 -30.24 -10.72
N VAL A 397 -13.70 -28.92 -10.63
CA VAL A 397 -14.76 -28.24 -9.90
C VAL A 397 -15.37 -27.14 -10.76
N MET A 398 -16.69 -27.10 -10.85
CA MET A 398 -17.41 -25.91 -11.31
C MET A 398 -17.48 -24.90 -10.17
N ILE A 399 -16.92 -23.71 -10.36
CA ILE A 399 -16.94 -22.63 -9.37
C ILE A 399 -18.37 -22.10 -9.23
N ARG A 400 -18.85 -21.95 -8.00
CA ARG A 400 -20.19 -21.39 -7.73
C ARG A 400 -20.34 -20.01 -8.37
N PRO A 401 -21.57 -19.59 -8.72
CA PRO A 401 -21.79 -18.21 -9.13
C PRO A 401 -21.54 -17.25 -7.93
N PRO A 402 -20.91 -16.09 -8.17
CA PRO A 402 -20.81 -15.02 -7.16
C PRO A 402 -22.19 -14.41 -6.93
N SER A 403 -22.43 -13.92 -5.73
CA SER A 403 -23.71 -13.35 -5.30
C SER A 403 -23.83 -11.85 -5.56
N ALA A 404 -22.71 -11.13 -5.63
CA ALA A 404 -22.67 -9.72 -6.01
C ALA A 404 -22.48 -9.53 -7.53
N ARG A 405 -22.56 -8.27 -7.99
CA ARG A 405 -22.43 -7.95 -9.41
C ARG A 405 -21.06 -8.38 -9.95
N ILE A 406 -21.04 -8.99 -11.14
CA ILE A 406 -19.82 -9.31 -11.88
C ILE A 406 -19.49 -8.15 -12.81
N GLY A 407 -18.25 -7.67 -12.75
CA GLY A 407 -17.74 -6.61 -13.61
C GLY A 407 -17.71 -5.25 -12.91
N PRO A 408 -17.33 -4.19 -13.64
CA PRO A 408 -17.09 -2.88 -13.04
C PRO A 408 -18.39 -2.16 -12.65
N ILE A 409 -18.27 -1.27 -11.67
CA ILE A 409 -19.29 -0.25 -11.33
C ILE A 409 -19.11 1.02 -12.18
N THR A 410 -20.16 1.83 -12.27
CA THR A 410 -20.09 3.14 -12.92
C THR A 410 -19.31 4.15 -12.06
N PRO A 411 -18.79 5.24 -12.66
CA PRO A 411 -18.18 6.33 -11.90
C PRO A 411 -19.14 6.96 -10.86
N GLU A 412 -20.44 7.01 -11.16
CA GLU A 412 -21.46 7.55 -10.25
C GLU A 412 -21.68 6.65 -9.04
N GLU A 413 -21.80 5.33 -9.25
CA GLU A 413 -21.88 4.32 -8.19
C GLU A 413 -20.64 4.39 -7.30
N ARG A 414 -19.45 4.44 -7.91
CA ARG A 414 -18.17 4.59 -7.20
C ARG A 414 -18.16 5.83 -6.32
N LYS A 415 -18.56 6.98 -6.86
CA LYS A 415 -18.61 8.24 -6.11
C LYS A 415 -19.56 8.14 -4.92
N ALA A 416 -20.75 7.56 -5.12
CA ALA A 416 -21.71 7.36 -4.04
C ALA A 416 -21.15 6.47 -2.92
N ILE A 417 -20.40 5.41 -3.26
CA ILE A 417 -19.74 4.54 -2.27
C ILE A 417 -18.64 5.30 -1.52
N ILE A 418 -17.80 6.06 -2.21
CA ILE A 418 -16.75 6.89 -1.59
C ILE A 418 -17.37 7.92 -0.65
N ASP A 419 -18.46 8.58 -1.05
CA ASP A 419 -19.11 9.60 -0.24
C ASP A 419 -19.78 9.04 1.03
N ASN A 420 -20.21 7.77 1.00
CA ASN A 420 -20.76 7.06 2.17
C ASN A 420 -19.71 6.25 2.95
N SER A 421 -18.44 6.33 2.56
CA SER A 421 -17.36 5.56 3.15
C SER A 421 -17.12 5.93 4.61
N PRO A 422 -16.84 4.96 5.50
CA PRO A 422 -16.61 5.22 6.91
C PRO A 422 -15.24 5.85 7.21
N VAL A 423 -14.44 6.13 6.17
CA VAL A 423 -13.16 6.88 6.26
C VAL A 423 -13.19 8.18 5.45
N LYS A 424 -14.36 8.59 4.92
CA LYS A 424 -14.52 9.87 4.23
C LYS A 424 -14.05 11.03 5.14
N GLY A 425 -13.30 11.96 4.55
CA GLY A 425 -12.71 13.11 5.22
C GLY A 425 -11.44 12.81 6.00
N LYS A 426 -11.14 11.54 6.32
CA LYS A 426 -9.93 11.18 7.08
C LYS A 426 -8.67 11.30 6.23
N TYR A 427 -8.67 10.72 5.03
CA TYR A 427 -7.50 10.67 4.16
C TYR A 427 -7.56 11.67 3.00
N ASP A 428 -8.75 12.14 2.66
CA ASP A 428 -9.01 12.92 1.43
C ASP A 428 -8.21 14.22 1.35
N THR A 429 -7.85 14.81 2.50
CA THR A 429 -7.05 16.05 2.56
C THR A 429 -5.64 15.73 3.03
N ALA A 430 -4.65 16.13 2.23
CA ALA A 430 -3.25 16.03 2.63
C ALA A 430 -2.94 17.04 3.75
N ILE A 431 -2.09 16.66 4.69
CA ILE A 431 -1.60 17.52 5.77
C ILE A 431 -0.13 17.83 5.51
N ASP A 432 0.22 19.11 5.49
CA ASP A 432 1.60 19.61 5.40
C ASP A 432 2.02 20.09 6.80
N ALA A 433 2.46 19.15 7.62
CA ALA A 433 2.98 19.43 8.96
C ALA A 433 4.42 19.97 8.88
N GLU A 434 4.87 20.69 9.91
CA GLU A 434 6.27 21.10 10.00
C GLU A 434 7.17 19.87 10.12
N SER A 435 8.09 19.68 9.17
CA SER A 435 8.95 18.51 9.09
C SER A 435 10.42 18.89 8.90
N ALA A 436 11.28 17.89 8.61
CA ALA A 436 12.72 18.11 8.48
C ALA A 436 13.05 19.20 7.45
N TYR A 437 12.31 19.27 6.35
CA TYR A 437 12.50 20.29 5.32
C TYR A 437 12.37 21.70 5.89
N GLU A 438 11.24 22.03 6.53
CA GLU A 438 10.97 23.38 7.05
C GLU A 438 11.96 23.76 8.14
N ILE A 439 12.31 22.82 9.04
CA ILE A 439 13.27 23.06 10.12
C ILE A 439 14.67 23.36 9.56
N LEU A 440 15.13 22.56 8.59
CA LEU A 440 16.44 22.75 7.97
C LEU A 440 16.50 24.05 7.17
N GLN A 441 15.45 24.39 6.42
CA GLN A 441 15.36 25.66 5.68
C GLN A 441 15.37 26.87 6.62
N LYS A 442 14.62 26.81 7.74
CA LYS A 442 14.63 27.87 8.77
C LYS A 442 16.02 28.07 9.36
N ARG A 443 16.78 27.00 9.61
CA ARG A 443 18.17 27.11 10.11
C ARG A 443 19.07 27.84 9.11
N VAL A 444 18.95 27.53 7.82
CA VAL A 444 19.74 28.18 6.76
C VAL A 444 19.36 29.66 6.59
N ALA A 445 18.06 29.97 6.55
CA ALA A 445 17.54 31.34 6.40
C ALA A 445 17.77 32.23 7.63
N GLY A 446 17.69 31.66 8.84
CA GLY A 446 17.93 32.37 10.10
C GLY A 446 19.35 32.89 10.25
N THR A 447 20.35 32.16 9.74
CA THR A 447 21.75 32.64 9.70
C THR A 447 22.02 33.70 8.65
N ALA A 448 21.27 33.71 7.54
CA ALA A 448 21.43 34.72 6.49
C ALA A 448 20.93 36.11 6.93
N THR A 449 19.86 36.15 7.74
CA THR A 449 19.30 37.41 8.28
C THR A 449 20.13 37.99 9.43
N THR A 450 20.91 37.18 10.16
CA THR A 450 21.86 37.67 11.18
C THR A 450 23.17 38.19 10.59
N ALA A 451 23.51 37.87 9.34
CA ALA A 451 24.73 38.32 8.68
C ALA A 451 24.63 39.74 8.08
N ASP A 452 23.40 40.24 7.82
CA ASP A 452 23.17 41.61 7.32
C ASP A 452 23.00 42.66 8.44
N GLY A 453 23.23 42.28 9.70
CA GLY A 453 23.19 43.18 10.87
C GLY A 453 24.43 44.03 11.10
N SER A 454 25.50 43.86 10.32
CA SER A 454 26.73 44.67 10.40
C SER A 454 26.82 45.62 9.20
N ALA A 455 26.07 46.72 9.28
CA ALA A 455 26.20 47.83 8.35
C ALA A 455 27.52 48.57 8.59
N GLY A 456 28.39 48.56 7.58
CA GLY A 456 29.58 49.40 7.49
C GLY A 456 30.30 49.22 6.15
N GLY A 457 29.83 49.91 5.10
CA GLY A 457 30.60 50.13 3.87
C GLY A 457 29.94 49.59 2.59
N GLY A 458 29.49 50.50 1.74
CA GLY A 458 28.76 50.21 0.51
C GLY A 458 29.63 49.89 -0.71
N GLY A 459 28.94 49.44 -1.75
CA GLY A 459 29.46 49.28 -3.11
C GLY A 459 29.52 47.83 -3.56
N MET A 460 28.80 47.52 -4.64
CA MET A 460 28.93 46.29 -5.44
C MET A 460 28.18 45.02 -5.00
N LEU A 461 27.06 45.13 -4.28
CA LEU A 461 26.11 44.01 -4.08
C LEU A 461 24.70 44.25 -4.63
N GLY A 462 24.36 45.49 -5.00
CA GLY A 462 23.05 45.83 -5.59
C GLY A 462 22.80 45.27 -7.01
N HIS A 463 23.85 44.82 -7.71
CA HIS A 463 23.73 44.33 -9.09
C HIS A 463 23.61 42.81 -9.23
N LEU A 464 23.93 42.03 -8.18
CA LEU A 464 23.78 40.56 -8.22
C LEU A 464 22.38 40.08 -7.81
N GLY A 465 21.64 40.89 -7.05
CA GLY A 465 20.23 40.61 -6.71
C GLY A 465 19.26 40.66 -7.89
N ALA A 466 19.64 41.30 -9.01
CA ALA A 466 18.81 41.38 -10.21
C ALA A 466 19.01 40.21 -11.20
N ILE A 467 20.08 39.42 -11.06
CA ILE A 467 20.42 38.34 -12.01
C ILE A 467 19.90 36.96 -11.53
N VAL A 468 19.73 36.78 -10.21
CA VAL A 468 19.20 35.52 -9.65
C VAL A 468 17.68 35.40 -9.85
N GLY A 469 16.96 36.52 -10.00
CA GLY A 469 15.52 36.53 -10.29
C GLY A 469 15.13 36.22 -11.74
N SER A 470 16.08 36.07 -12.66
CA SER A 470 15.82 35.83 -14.09
C SER A 470 16.13 34.41 -14.57
N ILE A 471 16.65 33.53 -13.72
CA ILE A 471 17.04 32.16 -14.11
C ILE A 471 15.98 31.11 -13.70
N PHE A 472 15.10 31.43 -12.74
CA PHE A 472 13.97 30.57 -12.34
C PHE A 472 12.65 31.33 -12.44
N GLY A 473 12.11 31.44 -13.65
CA GLY A 473 10.81 32.08 -13.86
C GLY A 473 10.40 32.13 -15.32
N THR A 474 9.32 31.41 -15.62
CA THR A 474 8.61 31.31 -16.91
C THR A 474 8.52 32.62 -17.70
N ASN A 475 8.98 32.57 -18.95
CA ASN A 475 8.72 33.58 -19.98
C ASN A 475 7.22 33.73 -20.25
N VAL A 476 6.63 34.86 -19.87
CA VAL A 476 5.52 35.49 -20.59
C VAL A 476 5.77 37.00 -20.59
N SER A 477 5.89 37.60 -21.77
CA SER A 477 6.25 39.01 -21.94
C SER A 477 5.10 39.94 -21.54
N ARG A 478 5.42 41.03 -20.83
CA ARG A 478 4.50 42.15 -20.58
C ARG A 478 4.35 43.01 -21.83
N GLY A 479 3.19 42.91 -22.47
CA GLY A 479 2.68 43.92 -23.40
C GLY A 479 1.85 44.98 -22.67
N ARG A 480 2.17 46.25 -22.93
CA ARG A 480 1.51 47.53 -22.59
C ARG A 480 0.08 47.44 -22.03
N LEU A 481 -0.11 47.91 -20.79
CA LEU A 481 -1.42 48.26 -20.25
C LEU A 481 -1.78 49.72 -20.60
N SER A 482 -2.99 49.87 -21.13
CA SER A 482 -3.66 51.11 -21.52
C SER A 482 -4.48 51.68 -20.34
N THR A 483 -4.82 52.96 -20.45
CA THR A 483 -5.38 53.99 -19.56
C THR A 483 -6.69 53.66 -18.79
N GLY A 484 -7.00 52.40 -18.48
CA GLY A 484 -8.31 51.97 -17.99
C GLY A 484 -8.43 51.38 -16.57
N GLN A 485 -7.34 51.23 -15.80
CA GLN A 485 -7.37 50.52 -14.49
C GLN A 485 -6.90 51.35 -13.28
N LEU A 486 -7.06 52.67 -13.34
CA LEU A 486 -6.65 53.60 -12.26
C LEU A 486 -7.77 54.01 -11.28
N ILE A 487 -8.87 53.25 -11.15
CA ILE A 487 -9.93 53.61 -10.20
C ILE A 487 -10.40 52.37 -9.42
N ALA A 488 -9.97 52.26 -8.15
CA ALA A 488 -10.75 51.77 -7.00
C ALA A 488 -9.86 51.22 -5.87
N ARG A 489 -9.12 52.10 -5.18
CA ARG A 489 -8.72 51.87 -3.77
C ARG A 489 -8.89 53.17 -3.00
N ASN A 490 -10.02 53.30 -2.31
CA ASN A 490 -10.22 54.18 -1.17
C ASN A 490 -11.35 53.59 -0.31
N VAL A 491 -11.01 53.13 0.90
CA VAL A 491 -11.64 53.36 2.22
C VAL A 491 -10.76 52.56 3.20
N THR A 492 -9.67 53.17 3.68
CA THR A 492 -9.54 53.96 4.93
C THR A 492 -9.27 53.10 6.15
N ARG A 493 -8.15 53.45 6.76
CA ARG A 493 -7.45 52.92 7.91
C ARG A 493 -7.86 53.74 9.14
N SER A 494 -8.22 53.10 10.25
CA SER A 494 -8.40 53.72 11.58
C SER A 494 -8.46 52.57 12.60
N VAL A 495 -7.80 52.48 13.75
CA VAL A 495 -6.96 53.38 14.57
C VAL A 495 -6.01 52.46 15.36
N THR A 496 -4.78 52.91 15.59
CA THR A 496 -3.80 52.28 16.49
C THR A 496 -3.75 53.06 17.80
N ASN A 497 -3.51 52.36 18.91
CA ASN A 497 -3.10 52.79 20.27
C ASN A 497 -4.17 53.00 21.36
N GLN A 498 -4.23 52.01 22.25
CA GLN A 498 -4.45 52.04 23.71
C GLN A 498 -4.39 50.55 24.15
N VAL A 499 -3.64 50.03 25.13
CA VAL A 499 -3.00 50.51 26.36
C VAL A 499 -1.84 49.54 26.70
N VAL A 500 -0.71 50.05 27.16
CA VAL A 500 0.34 49.29 27.88
C VAL A 500 0.00 49.32 29.37
N GLY A 501 -0.03 48.15 30.01
CA GLY A 501 0.19 48.00 31.46
C GLY A 501 -0.93 47.32 32.24
N GLY A 502 -0.65 46.12 32.77
CA GLY A 502 -1.39 45.57 33.91
C GLY A 502 -1.44 44.05 34.04
N ALA A 503 -0.74 43.54 35.05
CA ALA A 503 -0.99 42.30 35.82
C ALA A 503 -0.53 40.93 35.25
N VAL A 504 0.60 40.51 35.82
CA VAL A 504 0.96 39.12 36.17
C VAL A 504 -0.12 38.50 37.08
N ALA A 505 -0.56 37.28 36.76
CA ALA A 505 -0.90 36.15 37.65
C ALA A 505 -2.02 35.28 37.05
N GLY A 506 -1.71 34.03 36.70
CA GLY A 506 -2.70 33.09 36.18
C GLY A 506 -2.13 31.75 35.72
N LEU A 507 -1.24 31.15 36.52
CA LEU A 507 -0.92 29.72 36.41
C LEU A 507 -2.12 28.91 36.92
N GLY A 508 -2.79 28.14 36.06
CA GLY A 508 -3.76 27.15 36.53
C GLY A 508 -4.73 26.60 35.47
N LYS A 509 -4.43 25.39 35.00
CA LYS A 509 -5.34 24.36 34.43
C LYS A 509 -6.04 24.64 33.09
N SER A 510 -5.44 24.11 32.01
CA SER A 510 -6.13 23.16 31.10
C SER A 510 -5.16 22.67 30.01
N VAL A 511 -4.41 21.60 30.29
CA VAL A 511 -3.83 20.76 29.22
C VAL A 511 -4.27 19.33 29.48
N GLY A 512 -5.34 18.94 28.80
CA GLY A 512 -5.80 17.58 28.66
C GLY A 512 -6.33 17.45 27.24
N GLY A 513 -5.58 16.76 26.38
CA GLY A 513 -6.02 16.44 25.02
C GLY A 513 -4.90 16.50 23.96
N SER A 514 -4.58 15.33 23.41
CA SER A 514 -4.09 15.11 22.03
C SER A 514 -2.68 15.54 21.60
N ILE A 515 -1.66 15.33 22.43
CA ILE A 515 -0.27 15.19 21.93
C ILE A 515 0.32 13.93 22.57
N GLY A 516 0.26 12.79 21.87
CA GLY A 516 0.78 11.53 22.43
C GLY A 516 0.90 10.34 21.48
N GLY A 517 0.48 10.47 20.21
CA GLY A 517 0.47 9.33 19.28
C GLY A 517 1.81 9.03 18.60
N SER A 518 2.58 10.06 18.22
CA SER A 518 3.78 9.90 17.38
C SER A 518 5.06 9.73 18.20
N VAL A 519 5.24 10.54 19.26
CA VAL A 519 6.46 10.52 20.10
C VAL A 519 6.61 9.19 20.87
N GLY A 520 5.49 8.55 21.26
CA GLY A 520 5.52 7.27 21.96
C GLY A 520 6.01 6.10 21.10
N ARG A 521 5.78 6.13 19.78
CA ARG A 521 6.16 5.04 18.87
C ARG A 521 7.65 5.04 18.52
N ALA A 522 8.29 6.21 18.46
CA ALA A 522 9.73 6.32 18.23
C ALA A 522 10.56 5.77 19.42
N LEU A 523 10.09 5.99 20.66
CA LEU A 523 10.77 5.52 21.87
C LEU A 523 10.73 3.99 22.03
N VAL A 524 9.61 3.35 21.67
CA VAL A 524 9.48 1.88 21.72
C VAL A 524 10.39 1.19 20.68
N ARG A 525 10.56 1.82 19.50
CA ARG A 525 11.45 1.33 18.43
C ARG A 525 12.92 1.35 18.85
N GLY A 526 13.35 2.38 19.60
CA GLY A 526 14.70 2.50 20.13
C GLY A 526 15.04 1.49 21.25
N ALA A 527 14.07 1.09 22.06
CA ALA A 527 14.29 0.14 23.15
C ALA A 527 14.36 -1.32 22.67
N LEU A 528 13.60 -1.70 21.64
CA LEU A 528 13.55 -3.08 21.14
C LEU A 528 14.70 -3.41 20.15
N GLY A 529 15.22 -2.42 19.42
CA GLY A 529 16.39 -2.60 18.56
C GLY A 529 17.68 -2.98 19.30
N GLY A 530 17.77 -2.66 20.60
CA GLY A 530 18.89 -3.05 21.46
C GLY A 530 18.83 -4.50 21.97
N LEU A 531 17.64 -5.13 21.99
CA LEU A 531 17.43 -6.46 22.55
C LEU A 531 17.57 -7.60 21.53
N LEU A 532 17.52 -7.30 20.22
CA LEU A 532 17.73 -8.28 19.14
C LEU A 532 19.20 -8.44 18.72
N ARG A 533 20.13 -7.86 19.49
CA ARG A 533 21.57 -8.13 19.37
C ARG A 533 22.03 -9.05 20.50
N ARG A 534 21.60 -10.31 20.45
CA ARG A 534 22.29 -11.46 21.04
C ARG A 534 21.82 -12.76 20.39
#